data_AF-A0A5P8JP96-F1
#
_entry.id   AF-A0A5P8JP96-F1
#
_cell.length_a   1.000
_cell.length_b   1.000
_cell.length_c   1.000
_cell.angle_alpha   90.00
_cell.angle_beta   90.00
_cell.angle_gamma   90.00
#
_symmetry.space_group_name_H-M   'P 1'
#
loop_
_entity.id
_entity.type
_entity.pdbx_description
1 polymer ?
#
loop_
_entity_poly.entity_id
_entity_poly.type
_entity_poly.pdbx_seq_one_letter_code
_entity_poly.pdbx_strand_id
1 'polypeptide(L)' 'MEFYDVNFSYIDRDTQEEIFVGVPEQASTTLIPVGTEKPGFVYTVQRDARERLSLFKLESQCMAGNGRLEKPA' A
#
# COMPACT_ATOMS: atom_id res chain seq x y z
N MET A 1 3.02 -0.40 -6.78
CA MET A 1 2.79 -1.45 -5.78
C MET A 1 2.83 -2.75 -6.54
N GLU A 2 3.85 -3.54 -6.26
CA GLU A 2 4.21 -4.77 -6.97
C GLU A 2 3.41 -5.91 -6.33
N PHE A 3 2.46 -6.49 -7.06
CA PHE A 3 1.95 -7.88 -7.01
C PHE A 3 0.75 -7.91 -7.97
N TYR A 4 0.99 -8.22 -9.24
CA TYR A 4 -0.06 -8.50 -10.23
C TYR A 4 -0.03 -9.99 -10.55
N ASP A 5 -1.20 -10.62 -10.68
CA ASP A 5 -1.36 -12.05 -11.02
C ASP A 5 -0.76 -13.04 -10.01
N VAL A 6 -1.00 -12.80 -8.71
CA VAL A 6 -0.57 -13.74 -7.64
C VAL A 6 -1.70 -14.73 -7.38
N ASN A 7 -1.49 -15.97 -7.80
CA ASN A 7 -2.42 -17.07 -7.58
C ASN A 7 -1.97 -17.89 -6.36
N PHE A 8 -2.90 -18.25 -5.47
CA PHE A 8 -2.66 -19.24 -4.44
C PHE A 8 -3.09 -20.61 -4.97
N SER A 9 -2.14 -21.52 -5.16
CA SER A 9 -2.43 -22.92 -5.50
C SER A 9 -1.83 -23.87 -4.48
N TYR A 10 -2.37 -25.08 -4.42
CA TYR A 10 -1.80 -26.20 -3.68
C TYR A 10 -1.89 -27.49 -4.50
N ILE A 11 -1.00 -28.43 -4.21
CA ILE A 11 -1.01 -29.78 -4.80
C ILE A 11 -1.61 -30.74 -3.78
N ASP A 12 -2.67 -31.43 -4.16
CA ASP A 12 -3.27 -32.50 -3.36
C ASP A 12 -2.34 -33.73 -3.35
N ARG A 13 -2.01 -34.25 -2.17
CA ARG A 13 -0.98 -35.30 -2.04
C ARG A 13 -1.44 -36.68 -2.49
N ASP A 14 -2.75 -36.90 -2.54
CA ASP A 14 -3.34 -38.21 -2.87
C ASP A 14 -3.66 -38.30 -4.37
N THR A 15 -4.15 -37.20 -4.96
CA THR A 15 -4.53 -37.11 -6.37
C THR A 15 -3.46 -36.50 -7.27
N GLN A 16 -2.47 -35.81 -6.68
CA GLN A 16 -1.43 -35.03 -7.37
C GLN A 16 -1.97 -33.91 -8.27
N GLU A 17 -3.23 -33.52 -8.09
CA GLU A 17 -3.82 -32.43 -8.85
C GLU A 17 -3.46 -31.07 -8.22
N GLU A 18 -3.19 -30.09 -9.07
CA GLU A 18 -3.01 -28.70 -8.67
C GLU A 18 -4.36 -27.99 -8.63
N ILE A 19 -4.70 -27.45 -7.46
CA ILE A 19 -5.97 -26.76 -7.22
C ILE A 19 -5.69 -25.28 -7.00
N PHE A 20 -6.31 -24.44 -7.84
CA PHE A 20 -6.23 -22.98 -7.75
C PHE A 20 -7.34 -22.44 -6.84
N VAL A 21 -6.95 -21.70 -5.81
CA VAL A 21 -7.88 -21.03 -4.90
C VAL A 21 -7.92 -19.55 -5.26
N GLY A 22 -9.06 -19.12 -5.81
CA GLY A 22 -9.33 -17.70 -6.01
C GLY A 22 -9.43 -16.99 -4.67
N VAL A 23 -8.41 -16.22 -4.31
CA VAL A 23 -8.50 -15.28 -3.20
C VAL A 23 -9.14 -13.99 -3.73
N PRO A 24 -10.03 -13.33 -2.96
CA PRO A 24 -10.50 -12.00 -3.32
C PRO A 24 -9.26 -11.11 -3.48
N GLU A 25 -9.04 -10.61 -4.69
CA GLU A 25 -7.96 -9.67 -4.93
C GLU A 25 -8.17 -8.46 -4.03
N GLN A 26 -7.32 -8.30 -3.02
CA GLN A 26 -7.27 -7.06 -2.25
C GLN A 26 -6.46 -6.01 -3.05
N ALA A 27 -6.85 -5.81 -4.30
CA ALA A 27 -6.34 -4.76 -5.15
C ALA A 27 -7.18 -3.51 -4.86
N SER A 28 -6.61 -2.56 -4.11
CA SER A 28 -7.18 -1.21 -4.08
C SER A 28 -7.12 -0.67 -5.51
N THR A 29 -8.28 -0.48 -6.14
CA THR A 29 -8.37 0.06 -7.52
C THR A 29 -7.76 1.45 -7.61
N THR A 30 -7.66 2.14 -6.47
CA THR A 30 -7.18 3.51 -6.34
C THR A 30 -5.88 3.56 -5.53
N LEU A 31 -4.99 4.48 -5.91
CA LEU A 31 -3.75 4.74 -5.17
C LEU A 31 -4.00 5.31 -3.76
N ILE A 32 -5.15 5.96 -3.57
CA ILE A 32 -5.64 6.44 -2.27
C ILE A 32 -6.72 5.46 -1.80
N PRO A 33 -6.55 4.80 -0.64
CA PRO A 33 -7.55 3.91 -0.08
C PRO A 33 -8.87 4.64 0.18
N VAL A 34 -9.99 3.92 0.06
CA VAL A 34 -11.31 4.47 0.38
C VAL A 34 -11.49 4.47 1.90
N GLY A 35 -11.88 5.63 2.45
CA GLY A 35 -12.17 5.79 3.87
C GLY A 35 -11.32 6.87 4.54
N THR A 36 -11.48 7.00 5.86
CA THR A 36 -10.69 7.95 6.66
C THR A 36 -9.44 7.24 7.19
N GLU A 37 -8.28 7.74 6.80
CA GLU A 37 -6.99 7.27 7.27
C GLU A 37 -6.66 7.78 8.68
N LYS A 38 -5.55 7.31 9.25
CA LYS A 38 -5.09 7.75 10.57
C LYS A 38 -4.82 9.28 10.59
N PRO A 39 -5.05 9.97 11.71
CA PRO A 39 -4.66 11.36 11.86
C PRO A 39 -3.18 11.58 11.51
N GLY A 40 -2.89 12.62 10.74
CA GLY A 40 -1.54 12.90 10.24
C GLY A 40 -1.19 12.23 8.91
N PHE A 41 -2.11 11.46 8.32
CA PHE A 41 -1.94 10.89 6.98
C PHE A 41 -2.56 11.84 5.95
N VAL A 42 -1.75 12.34 5.01
CA VAL A 42 -2.17 13.30 3.98
C VAL A 42 -1.65 12.85 2.63
N TYR A 43 -2.52 12.81 1.63
CA TYR A 43 -2.15 12.55 0.25
C TYR A 43 -2.07 13.87 -0.52
N THR A 44 -0.99 14.06 -1.27
CA THR A 44 -0.80 15.23 -2.13
C THR A 44 -0.25 14.82 -3.47
N VAL A 45 -0.51 15.64 -4.49
CA VAL A 45 -0.03 15.42 -5.85
C VAL A 45 0.94 16.54 -6.20
N GLN A 46 2.15 16.18 -6.64
CA GLN A 46 3.16 17.14 -7.06
C GLN A 46 3.95 16.56 -8.24
N ARG A 47 4.59 17.44 -9.02
CA ARG A 47 5.58 17.00 -10.00
C ARG A 47 6.90 16.67 -9.31
N ASP A 48 7.48 15.53 -9.66
CA ASP A 48 8.80 15.14 -9.18
C ASP A 48 9.92 15.96 -9.88
N ALA A 49 11.17 15.73 -9.50
CA ALA A 49 12.33 16.39 -10.11
C ALA A 49 12.49 16.12 -11.62
N ARG A 50 11.73 15.19 -12.19
CA ARG A 50 11.69 14.85 -13.61
C ARG A 50 10.37 15.29 -14.26
N GLU A 51 9.64 16.21 -13.64
CA GLU A 51 8.34 16.75 -14.09
C GLU A 51 7.21 15.71 -14.20
N ARG A 52 7.34 14.54 -13.57
CA ARG A 52 6.28 13.53 -13.57
C ARG A 52 5.27 13.81 -12.47
N LEU A 53 3.99 13.82 -12.83
CA LEU A 53 2.91 13.94 -11.86
C LEU A 53 2.91 12.71 -10.93
N SER A 54 3.21 12.92 -9.66
CA SER A 54 3.43 11.87 -8.67
C SER A 54 2.53 12.08 -7.46
N LEU A 55 2.05 10.97 -6.90
CA LEU A 55 1.29 10.95 -5.65
C LEU A 55 2.27 10.76 -4.48
N PHE A 56 2.16 11.61 -3.48
CA PHE A 56 2.93 11.54 -2.24
C PHE A 56 1.99 11.31 -1.07
N LYS A 57 2.37 10.39 -0.18
CA LYS A 57 1.71 10.20 1.12
C LYS A 57 2.63 10.74 2.20
N LEU A 58 2.16 11.76 2.92
CA LEU A 58 2.82 12.32 4.08
C LEU A 58 2.22 11.68 5.32
N GLU A 59 3.08 11.12 6.17
CA GLU A 59 2.70 10.51 7.44
C GLU A 59 3.39 11.26 8.56
N SER A 60 2.60 11.93 9.40
CA SER A 60 3.09 12.61 10.60
C SER A 60 2.57 11.93 11.85
N GLN A 61 3.45 11.75 12.83
CA GLN A 61 3.11 11.22 14.14
C GLN A 61 3.44 12.25 15.21
N CYS A 62 2.48 12.54 16.09
CA CYS A 62 2.71 13.33 17.29
C CYS A 62 2.99 12.41 18.47
N MET A 63 4.12 12.61 19.14
CA MET A 63 4.48 11.92 20.38
C MET A 63 4.64 12.95 21.50
N ALA A 64 4.36 12.56 22.74
CA ALA A 64 4.62 13.41 23.90
C ALA A 64 6.12 13.72 23.98
N GLY A 65 6.49 15.00 24.12
CA GLY A 65 7.87 15.43 24.14
C GLY A 65 8.03 16.94 24.15
N ASN A 66 9.27 17.40 23.95
CA ASN A 66 9.66 18.82 24.08
C ASN A 66 9.58 19.61 22.76
N GLY A 67 8.70 19.22 21.83
CA GLY A 67 8.49 19.94 20.56
C GLY A 67 9.57 19.71 19.49
N ARG A 68 10.33 18.60 19.56
CA ARG A 68 11.32 18.25 18.54
C ARG A 68 10.63 17.79 17.25
N LEU A 69 11.07 18.34 16.11
CA LEU A 69 10.65 17.90 14.78
C LEU A 69 11.77 17.05 14.14
N GLU A 70 11.45 15.82 13.77
CA GLU A 70 12.34 14.97 12.97
C GLU A 70 11.93 15.02 11.51
N LYS A 71 12.90 15.19 10.61
CA LYS A 71 12.67 15.14 9.17
C LYS A 71 12.83 13.69 8.71
N PRO A 72 11.98 13.19 7.81
CA PRO A 72 12.22 11.91 7.15
C PRO A 72 13.59 11.98 6.43
N ALA A 73 14.39 10.92 6.59
CA ALA A 73 15.71 10.78 5.96
C ALA A 73 15.59 10.48 4.46
#